data_AF-A0A6L3C4R5-F1
#
_entry.id   AF-A0A6L3C4R5-F1
#
_cell.length_a   1.000
_cell.length_b   1.000
_cell.length_c   1.000
_cell.angle_alpha   90.00
_cell.angle_beta   90.00
_cell.angle_gamma   90.00
#
_symmetry.space_group_name_H-M   'P 1'
#
loop_
_entity.id
_entity.type
_entity.pdbx_description
1 polymer ?
#
loop_
_entity_poly.entity_id
_entity_poly.type
_entity_poly.pdbx_seq_one_letter_code
_entity_poly.pdbx_strand_id
1 'polypeptide(L)' 'MASQQQPPREEFNRLVELLKIQGEPDYMDNLYDQVRGVFMMGESIRSIDVSGAEPDMAFIPPST' A
#
# COMPACT_ATOMS: atom_id res chain seq x y z
N MET A 1 17.33 -0.59 -11.62
CA MET A 1 16.11 -1.00 -12.36
C MET A 1 15.20 -1.65 -11.33
N ALA A 2 14.27 -0.90 -10.75
CA ALA A 2 13.31 -1.42 -9.76
C ALA A 2 12.19 -2.16 -10.51
N SER A 3 12.52 -3.36 -10.98
CA SER A 3 11.57 -4.32 -11.52
C SER A 3 11.28 -5.34 -10.43
N GLN A 4 9.99 -5.58 -10.16
CA GLN A 4 9.39 -6.46 -9.12
C GLN A 4 9.17 -5.71 -7.80
N GLN A 5 7.97 -5.40 -7.29
CA GLN A 5 6.68 -6.10 -7.28
C GLN A 5 5.53 -5.09 -7.29
N GLN A 6 5.21 -4.47 -8.44
CA GLN A 6 3.95 -3.74 -8.53
C GLN A 6 2.83 -4.77 -8.76
N PRO A 7 1.72 -4.72 -8.00
CA PRO A 7 0.64 -5.68 -8.20
C PRO A 7 0.10 -5.50 -9.62
N PRO A 8 0.01 -6.57 -10.42
CA PRO A 8 -0.65 -6.52 -11.71
C PRO A 8 -2.12 -6.14 -11.53
N ARG A 9 -2.73 -5.58 -12.57
CA ARG A 9 -4.14 -5.15 -12.54
C ARG A 9 -5.09 -6.27 -12.11
N GLU A 10 -4.77 -7.51 -12.48
CA GLU A 10 -5.52 -8.70 -12.11
C GLU A 10 -5.50 -8.96 -10.60
N GLU A 11 -4.35 -8.78 -9.94
CA GLU A 11 -4.23 -8.91 -8.49
C GLU A 11 -4.99 -7.79 -7.77
N PHE A 12 -4.88 -6.55 -8.28
CA PHE A 12 -5.68 -5.43 -7.79
C PHE A 12 -7.19 -5.72 -7.88
N ASN A 13 -7.67 -6.20 -9.02
CA ASN A 13 -9.09 -6.52 -9.21
C ASN A 13 -9.56 -7.61 -8.23
N ARG A 14 -8.74 -8.65 -7.98
CA ARG A 14 -9.04 -9.68 -6.98
C ARG A 14 -9.16 -9.09 -5.57
N LEU A 15 -8.29 -8.16 -5.20
CA LEU A 15 -8.33 -7.51 -3.89
C LEU A 15 -9.56 -6.60 -3.75
N VAL A 16 -9.91 -5.86 -4.80
CA VAL A 16 -11.12 -5.03 -4.85
C VAL A 16 -12.37 -5.88 -4.63
N GLU A 17 -12.46 -7.05 -5.30
CA GLU A 17 -13.56 -8.00 -5.12
C GLU A 17 -13.62 -8.56 -3.70
N LEU A 18 -12.47 -9.01 -3.17
CA LEU A 18 -12.36 -9.57 -1.81
C LEU A 18 -12.82 -8.56 -0.74
N LEU A 19 -12.41 -7.30 -0.90
CA LEU A 19 -12.70 -6.20 0.01
C LEU A 19 -14.06 -5.53 -0.26
N LYS A 20 -14.78 -5.98 -1.30
CA LYS A 20 -16.09 -5.45 -1.72
C LYS A 20 -16.07 -3.94 -2.01
N ILE A 21 -14.96 -3.46 -2.56
CA ILE A 21 -14.81 -2.07 -2.99
C ILE A 21 -15.61 -1.87 -4.29
N GLN A 22 -16.40 -0.81 -4.36
CA GLN A 22 -17.19 -0.45 -5.54
C GLN A 22 -16.86 0.98 -5.96
N GLY A 23 -16.93 1.26 -7.26
CA GLY A 23 -16.71 2.59 -7.81
C GLY A 23 -16.86 2.60 -9.33
N GLU A 24 -16.98 3.80 -9.89
CA GLU A 24 -17.00 4.02 -11.35
C GLU A 24 -15.67 3.57 -11.99
N PRO A 25 -15.66 3.14 -13.26
CA PRO A 25 -14.44 2.65 -13.93
C PRO A 25 -13.25 3.61 -13.82
N ASP A 26 -13.47 4.90 -14.09
CA ASP A 26 -12.42 5.93 -14.03
C ASP A 26 -11.82 6.09 -12.61
N TYR A 27 -12.66 5.92 -11.59
CA TYR A 27 -12.21 5.94 -10.20
C TYR A 27 -11.36 4.70 -9.88
N MET A 28 -11.77 3.53 -10.36
CA MET A 28 -11.04 2.29 -10.14
C MET A 28 -9.68 2.27 -10.84
N ASP A 29 -9.57 2.92 -12.00
CA ASP A 29 -8.29 3.12 -12.70
C ASP A 29 -7.34 4.01 -11.89
N ASN A 30 -7.84 5.15 -11.39
CA ASN A 30 -7.05 6.03 -10.54
C ASN A 30 -6.61 5.33 -9.24
N LEU A 31 -7.50 4.58 -8.61
CA LEU A 31 -7.20 3.79 -7.42
C LEU A 31 -6.10 2.76 -7.67
N TYR A 32 -6.10 2.09 -8.82
CA TYR A 32 -5.04 1.17 -9.21
C TYR A 32 -3.66 1.87 -9.32
N ASP A 33 -3.62 3.06 -9.93
CA ASP A 33 -2.38 3.84 -10.05
C ASP A 33 -1.85 4.28 -8.67
N GLN A 34 -2.75 4.68 -7.75
CA GLN A 34 -2.38 5.03 -6.38
C GLN A 34 -1.81 3.83 -5.62
N VAL A 35 -2.44 2.65 -5.72
CA VAL A 35 -1.94 1.42 -5.10
C VAL A 35 -0.54 1.09 -5.60
N ARG A 36 -0.30 1.18 -6.92
CA ARG A 36 1.05 0.99 -7.48
C ARG A 36 2.05 2.00 -6.93
N GLY A 37 1.64 3.25 -6.76
CA GLY A 37 2.43 4.31 -6.10
C GLY A 37 2.91 3.89 -4.72
N VAL A 38 2.02 3.35 -3.88
CA VAL A 38 2.36 2.87 -2.53
C VAL A 38 3.35 1.70 -2.57
N PHE A 39 3.14 0.73 -3.47
CA PHE A 39 4.06 -0.40 -3.62
C PHE A 39 5.47 0.04 -4.05
N MET A 40 5.59 1.08 -4.87
CA MET A 40 6.90 1.65 -5.23
C MET A 40 7.61 2.28 -4.02
N MET A 41 6.87 2.89 -3.10
CA MET A 41 7.43 3.41 -1.85
C MET A 41 7.84 2.29 -0.88
N GLY A 42 7.24 1.10 -0.99
CA GLY A 42 7.55 -0.05 -0.14
C GLY A 42 9.02 -0.45 -0.14
N GLU A 43 9.70 -0.37 -1.29
CA GLU A 43 11.15 -0.61 -1.38
C GLU A 43 11.97 0.42 -0.59
N SER A 44 11.54 1.68 -0.60
CA SER A 44 12.21 2.74 0.16
C SER A 44 12.01 2.57 1.66
N ILE A 45 10.88 1.99 2.09
CA ILE A 45 10.63 1.64 3.49
C ILE A 45 11.46 0.42 3.88
N ARG A 46 11.50 -0.62 3.03
CA ARG A 46 12.28 -1.85 3.26
C ARG A 46 13.78 -1.59 3.39
N SER A 47 14.30 -0.54 2.77
CA SER A 47 15.71 -0.17 2.84
C SER A 47 16.08 0.65 4.07
N ILE A 48 15.11 1.05 4.91
CA ILE A 48 15.38 1.74 6.16
C ILE A 48 16.01 0.73 7.13
N ASP A 49 17.22 1.02 7.57
CA ASP A 49 17.87 0.26 8.64
C ASP A 49 17.17 0.55 9.96
N VAL A 50 16.50 -0.47 10.49
CA VAL A 50 15.81 -0.44 11.78
C VAL A 50 16.50 -1.35 12.81
N SER A 51 17.73 -1.80 12.54
CA SER A 51 18.48 -2.62 13.48
C SER A 51 18.74 -1.86 14.78
N GLY A 52 18.12 -2.33 15.87
CA GLY A 52 18.18 -1.69 17.18
C GLY A 52 17.05 -0.70 17.50
N ALA A 53 16.11 -0.48 16.58
CA ALA A 53 14.87 0.24 16.87
C ALA A 53 13.81 -0.75 17.39
N GLU A 54 13.21 -0.47 18.55
CA GLU A 54 11.99 -1.15 18.97
C GLU A 54 10.80 -0.54 18.23
N PRO A 55 9.88 -1.36 17.67
CA PRO A 55 8.64 -0.86 17.11
C PRO A 55 7.88 -0.05 18.17
N ASP A 56 7.48 1.17 17.83
CA ASP A 56 6.62 1.93 18.72
C ASP A 56 5.24 1.27 18.74
N MET A 57 4.96 0.54 19.81
CA MET A 57 3.70 -0.17 20.02
C MET A 57 2.65 0.72 20.72
N ALA A 58 3.02 1.95 21.12
CA ALA A 58 2.17 2.80 21.92
C ALA A 58 1.26 3.66 21.03
N PHE A 59 0.06 3.17 20.75
CA PHE A 59 -1.03 4.08 20.37
C PHE A 59 -1.42 4.90 21.60
N ILE A 60 -0.91 6.13 21.69
CA ILE A 60 -1.35 7.11 22.70
C ILE A 60 -2.43 7.97 22.04
N PRO A 61 -3.73 7.72 22.28
CA PRO A 61 -4.77 8.60 21.79
C PRO A 61 -4.57 10.00 22.38
N PRO A 62 -4.88 11.08 21.63
CA PRO A 62 -4.79 12.44 22.14
C PRO A 62 -5.66 12.58 23.39
N SER A 63 -5.07 13.03 24.49
CA SER A 63 -5.79 13.43 25.70
C SER A 63 -6.55 14.73 25.40
N THR A 64 -7.87 14.66 25.46
CA THR A 64 -8.78 15.84 25.44
C THR A 64 -8.43 16.83 26.53
#